data_AF-A0A6J6F405-F1
#
_entry.id   AF-A0A6J6F405-F1
#
_cell.length_a   1.000
_cell.length_b   1.000
_cell.length_c   1.000
_cell.angle_alpha   90.00
_cell.angle_beta   90.00
_cell.angle_gamma   90.00
#
_symmetry.space_group_name_H-M   'P 1'
#
loop_
_entity.id
_entity.type
_entity.pdbx_description
1 polymer ?
#
loop_
_entity_poly.entity_id
_entity_poly.type
_entity_poly.pdbx_seq_one_letter_code
_entity_poly.pdbx_strand_id
1 'polypeptide(L)'
;MGEVSNCIPNNLLPYIDQVALDKLPKLAVLGGDYPIHDGTGVRDYIHEVDLAEGHLRALEVLQTRTGNHVWNLGTGQGYSVLEMLNASWAGKPSALWIK
;
A
#
# COMPACT_ATOMS: atom_id res chain seq x y z
N MET A 1 1.44 -0.06 -13.51
CA MET A 1 1.22 -1.48 -13.84
C MET A 1 1.39 -2.22 -12.54
N GLY A 2 0.30 -2.55 -11.85
CA GLY A 2 0.34 -3.22 -10.53
C GLY A 2 0.65 -4.71 -10.64
N GLU A 3 0.85 -5.37 -9.49
CA GLU A 3 1.04 -6.82 -9.39
C GLU A 3 -0.07 -7.57 -10.14
N VAL A 4 0.23 -8.03 -11.36
CA VAL A 4 -0.69 -8.86 -12.13
C VAL A 4 -0.57 -10.28 -11.60
N SER A 5 -1.42 -10.65 -10.65
CA SER A 5 -1.60 -12.03 -10.22
C SER A 5 -2.95 -12.55 -10.70
N ASN A 6 -2.98 -13.78 -11.25
CA ASN A 6 -4.21 -14.47 -11.67
C ASN A 6 -5.06 -14.98 -10.47
N CYS A 7 -4.66 -14.64 -9.25
CA CYS A 7 -5.29 -15.06 -8.00
C CYS A 7 -5.84 -13.84 -7.25
N ILE A 8 -6.62 -14.09 -6.19
CA ILE A 8 -7.02 -13.01 -5.26
C ILE A 8 -5.74 -12.36 -4.72
N PRO A 9 -5.56 -11.03 -4.86
CA PRO A 9 -4.37 -10.36 -4.38
C PRO A 9 -4.24 -10.46 -2.87
N ASN A 10 -3.01 -10.68 -2.41
CA ASN A 10 -2.67 -10.66 -0.98
C ASN A 10 -2.41 -9.24 -0.46
N ASN A 11 -2.04 -8.32 -1.36
CA ASN A 11 -1.70 -6.94 -1.03
C ASN A 11 -2.93 -6.02 -1.14
N LEU A 12 -2.98 -4.99 -0.29
CA LEU A 12 -4.15 -4.10 -0.18
C LEU A 12 -4.46 -3.39 -1.51
N LEU A 13 -3.48 -2.72 -2.12
CA LEU A 13 -3.70 -1.88 -3.29
C LEU A 13 -4.24 -2.66 -4.51
N PRO A 14 -3.65 -3.78 -4.93
CA PRO A 14 -4.20 -4.55 -6.05
C PRO A 14 -5.57 -5.16 -5.74
N TYR A 15 -5.87 -5.49 -4.47
CA TYR A 15 -7.21 -5.94 -4.07
C TYR A 15 -8.21 -4.80 -4.22
N ILE A 16 -7.88 -3.60 -3.73
CA ILE A 16 -8.67 -2.37 -3.94
C ILE A 16 -8.96 -2.18 -5.44
N ASP A 17 -7.95 -2.27 -6.31
CA ASP A 17 -8.16 -2.11 -7.74
C ASP A 17 -9.11 -3.18 -8.34
N GLN A 18 -8.99 -4.44 -7.92
CA GLN A 18 -9.87 -5.51 -8.40
C GLN A 18 -11.33 -5.32 -7.96
N VAL A 19 -11.57 -4.78 -6.76
CA VAL A 19 -12.92 -4.47 -6.29
C VAL A 19 -13.48 -3.23 -6.99
N ALA A 20 -12.65 -2.20 -7.23
CA ALA A 20 -13.06 -1.02 -7.99
C ALA A 20 -13.49 -1.35 -9.43
N LEU A 21 -12.81 -2.32 -10.04
CA LEU A 21 -13.08 -2.86 -11.36
C LEU A 21 -14.19 -3.94 -11.38
N ASP A 22 -14.89 -4.13 -10.26
CA ASP A 22 -15.96 -5.12 -10.08
C ASP A 22 -15.52 -6.59 -10.38
N LYS A 23 -14.21 -6.87 -10.37
CA LYS A 23 -13.65 -8.23 -10.52
C LYS A 23 -13.80 -9.06 -9.25
N LEU A 24 -13.80 -8.40 -8.10
CA LEU A 24 -14.09 -8.98 -6.80
C LEU A 24 -15.28 -8.25 -6.17
N PRO A 25 -16.23 -8.96 -5.55
CA PRO A 25 -17.48 -8.36 -5.07
C PRO A 25 -17.29 -7.47 -3.83
N LYS A 26 -16.25 -7.75 -3.02
CA LYS A 26 -15.97 -7.03 -1.78
C LYS A 26 -14.51 -7.17 -1.36
N LEU A 27 -14.01 -6.15 -0.67
CA LEU A 27 -12.75 -6.17 0.04
C LEU A 27 -12.97 -6.65 1.47
N ALA A 28 -12.17 -7.62 1.92
CA ALA A 28 -12.12 -8.02 3.32
C ALA A 28 -11.06 -7.19 4.05
N VAL A 29 -11.47 -6.39 5.04
CA VAL A 29 -10.54 -5.69 5.94
C VAL A 29 -10.25 -6.63 7.12
N LEU A 30 -8.97 -6.99 7.29
CA LEU A 30 -8.51 -7.87 8.36
C LEU A 30 -8.02 -7.02 9.55
N GLY A 31 -8.77 -7.09 10.65
CA GLY A 31 -8.52 -6.31 11.86
C GLY A 31 -9.58 -5.22 12.07
N GLY A 32 -9.76 -4.85 13.32
CA GLY A 32 -10.68 -3.79 13.76
C GLY A 32 -10.52 -3.41 15.24
N ASP A 33 -9.49 -3.96 15.88
CA ASP A 33 -9.25 -3.95 17.32
C ASP A 33 -7.79 -3.58 17.65
N TYR A 34 -7.00 -3.16 16.66
CA TYR A 34 -5.69 -2.58 16.93
C TYR A 34 -5.84 -1.31 17.79
N PRO A 35 -4.92 -1.04 18.73
CA PRO A 35 -4.99 0.13 19.62
C PRO A 35 -4.57 1.43 18.90
N ILE A 36 -5.27 1.75 17.82
CA ILE A 36 -5.08 2.90 16.94
C ILE A 36 -6.44 3.48 16.54
N HIS A 37 -6.45 4.67 15.96
CA HIS A 37 -7.63 5.54 15.87
C HIS A 37 -8.87 4.92 15.19
N ASP A 38 -8.70 4.01 14.24
CA ASP A 38 -9.78 3.37 13.49
C ASP A 38 -9.79 1.83 13.62
N GLY A 39 -8.89 1.27 14.44
CA GLY A 39 -8.75 -0.16 14.64
C GLY A 39 -8.14 -0.95 13.47
N THR A 40 -7.75 -0.32 12.35
CA THR A 40 -7.24 -1.03 11.15
C THR A 40 -5.76 -0.76 10.89
N GLY A 41 -5.02 -1.76 10.41
CA GLY A 41 -3.56 -1.68 10.32
C GLY A 41 -3.03 -0.43 9.59
N VAL A 42 -2.06 0.26 10.20
CA VAL A 42 -1.41 1.45 9.61
C VAL A 42 -0.13 1.05 8.86
N ARG A 43 0.05 1.60 7.65
CA ARG A 43 1.24 1.38 6.81
C ARG A 43 1.69 2.67 6.13
N ASP A 44 3.00 2.78 5.88
CA ASP A 44 3.59 3.84 5.06
C ASP A 44 3.56 3.38 3.59
N TYR A 45 2.63 3.93 2.81
CA TYR A 45 2.46 3.60 1.39
C TYR A 45 3.35 4.51 0.55
N ILE A 46 4.33 3.92 -0.14
CA ILE A 46 5.20 4.61 -1.09
C ILE A 46 4.76 4.32 -2.52
N HIS A 47 4.80 5.34 -3.39
CA HIS A 47 4.52 5.17 -4.80
C HIS A 47 5.64 4.38 -5.50
N GLU A 48 5.28 3.48 -6.41
CA GLU A 48 6.23 2.60 -7.11
C GLU A 48 7.33 3.37 -7.86
N VAL A 49 6.98 4.53 -8.43
CA VAL A 49 7.94 5.42 -9.11
C VAL A 49 8.94 6.03 -8.12
N ASP A 50 8.51 6.47 -6.94
CA ASP A 50 9.41 7.05 -5.93
C ASP A 50 10.41 6.01 -5.43
N LEU A 51 9.95 4.77 -5.26
CA LEU A 51 10.83 3.66 -4.90
C LEU A 51 11.87 3.40 -6.01
N ALA A 52 11.47 3.42 -7.28
CA ALA A 52 12.39 3.25 -8.41
C ALA A 52 13.41 4.40 -8.48
N GLU A 53 12.99 5.65 -8.27
CA GLU A 53 13.89 6.80 -8.18
C GLU A 53 14.86 6.65 -7.00
N GLY A 54 14.40 6.16 -5.86
CA GLY A 54 15.24 5.85 -4.70
C GLY A 54 16.38 4.87 -5.04
N HIS A 55 16.13 3.87 -5.89
CA HIS A 55 17.17 2.96 -6.37
C HIS A 55 18.20 3.67 -7.25
N LEU A 56 17.77 4.58 -8.13
CA LEU A 56 18.70 5.39 -8.95
C LEU A 56 19.60 6.26 -8.08
N ARG A 57 19.04 6.93 -7.07
CA ARG A 57 19.82 7.74 -6.12
C ARG A 57 20.79 6.89 -5.31
N ALA A 58 20.40 5.68 -4.90
CA ALA A 58 21.29 4.76 -4.21
C ALA A 58 22.51 4.41 -5.08
N LEU A 59 22.31 4.16 -6.38
CA LEU A 59 23.42 3.90 -7.31
C LEU A 59 24.37 5.09 -7.44
N GLU A 60 23.86 6.33 -7.51
CA GLU A 60 24.68 7.55 -7.53
C GLU A 60 25.58 7.65 -6.28
N VAL A 61 25.02 7.37 -5.10
CA VAL A 61 25.77 7.42 -3.83
C VAL A 61 26.89 6.37 -3.78
N LEU A 62 26.61 5.16 -4.28
CA LEU A 62 27.58 4.07 -4.33
C LEU A 62 28.78 4.33 -5.26
N GLN A 63 28.69 5.32 -6.17
CA GLN A 63 29.85 5.74 -6.96
C GLN A 63 30.93 6.42 -6.13
N THR A 64 30.56 7.00 -4.98
CA THR A 64 31.47 7.80 -4.15
C THR A 64 31.68 7.24 -2.75
N ARG A 65 30.78 6.36 -2.29
CA ARG A 65 30.86 5.71 -0.98
C ARG A 65 31.14 4.23 -1.12
N THR A 66 32.00 3.71 -0.24
CA THR A 66 32.38 2.31 -0.19
C THR A 66 31.75 1.60 1.00
N GLY A 67 31.57 0.28 0.88
CA GLY A 67 31.00 -0.57 1.92
C GLY A 67 29.49 -0.81 1.74
N ASN A 68 28.87 -1.36 2.79
CA ASN A 68 27.45 -1.70 2.79
C ASN A 68 26.65 -0.58 3.44
N HIS A 69 25.54 -0.23 2.80
CA HIS A 69 24.64 0.80 3.28
C HIS A 69 23.21 0.29 3.29
N VAL A 70 22.44 0.74 4.29
CA VAL A 70 21.05 0.36 4.49
C VAL A 70 20.23 1.64 4.61
N TRP A 71 19.14 1.73 3.87
CA TRP A 71 18.25 2.88 3.85
C TRP A 71 16.79 2.42 3.92
N ASN A 72 15.98 3.16 4.66
CA ASN A 72 14.54 3.05 4.57
C ASN A 72 14.06 3.95 3.43
N LEU A 73 13.20 3.42 2.56
CA LEU A 73 12.52 4.18 1.52
C LEU A 73 11.02 4.13 1.82
N GLY A 74 10.49 5.26 2.27
CA GLY A 74 9.10 5.46 2.65
C GLY A 74 8.76 6.95 2.64
N THR A 75 7.49 7.29 2.78
CA THR A 75 7.03 8.68 2.84
C THR A 75 7.21 9.28 4.24
N GLY A 76 7.35 8.44 5.26
CA GLY A 76 7.33 8.82 6.66
C GLY A 76 5.92 9.07 7.20
N GLN A 77 4.89 8.91 6.37
CA GLN A 77 3.50 9.11 6.74
C GLN A 77 2.72 7.79 6.69
N GLY A 78 2.19 7.39 7.84
CA GLY A 78 1.34 6.22 7.95
C GLY A 78 -0.12 6.54 7.64
N TYR A 79 -0.78 5.64 6.92
CA TYR A 79 -2.22 5.64 6.70
C TYR A 79 -2.80 4.29 7.15
N SER A 80 -3.94 4.33 7.84
CA SER A 80 -4.74 3.15 8.13
C SER A 80 -5.39 2.57 6.86
N VAL A 81 -5.89 1.34 6.94
CA VAL A 81 -6.61 0.72 5.81
C VAL A 81 -7.84 1.54 5.43
N LEU A 82 -8.59 2.06 6.41
CA LEU A 82 -9.78 2.87 6.12
C LEU A 82 -9.43 4.26 5.57
N GLU A 83 -8.39 4.92 6.06
CA GLU A 83 -7.89 6.16 5.47
C GLU A 83 -7.48 5.94 4.01
N MET A 84 -6.76 4.86 3.72
CA MET A 84 -6.34 4.53 2.36
C MET A 84 -7.52 4.26 1.43
N LEU A 85 -8.56 3.56 1.92
CA LEU A 85 -9.78 3.30 1.17
C LEU A 85 -10.56 4.57 0.86
N ASN A 86 -10.67 5.47 1.83
CA ASN A 86 -11.34 6.76 1.66
C ASN A 86 -10.60 7.64 0.64
N ALA A 87 -9.27 7.57 0.58
CA ALA A 87 -8.47 8.29 -0.41
C ALA A 87 -8.56 7.65 -1.81
N SER A 88 -8.61 6.32 -1.88
CA SER A 88 -8.58 5.55 -3.15
C SER A 88 -9.95 5.52 -3.86
N TRP A 89 -11.04 5.47 -3.10
CA TRP A 89 -12.39 5.36 -3.63
C TRP A 89 -13.23 6.55 -3.17
N ALA A 90 -13.73 7.32 -4.13
CA ALA A 90 -14.74 8.37 -3.88
C ALA A 90 -16.13 7.79 -3.54
N GLY A 91 -16.22 6.91 -2.53
CA GLY A 91 -17.48 6.51 -1.91
C GLY A 91 -18.30 5.43 -2.62
N LYS A 92 -17.74 4.24 -2.86
CA LYS A 92 -18.53 3.00 -3.08
C LYS A 92 -18.68 2.20 -1.77
N PRO A 93 -19.59 2.59 -0.85
CA PRO A 93 -19.69 1.98 0.49
C PRO A 93 -20.17 0.52 0.49
N SER A 94 -20.81 0.03 -0.58
CA SER A 94 -21.32 -1.34 -0.66
C SER A 94 -20.24 -2.41 -0.87
N ALA A 95 -18.98 -2.03 -1.05
CA ALA A 95 -17.88 -2.92 -1.43
C ALA A 95 -16.99 -3.37 -0.25
N LEU A 96 -17.36 -3.03 0.99
CA LEU A 96 -16.54 -3.29 2.19
C LEU A 96 -17.15 -4.39 3.08
N TRP A 97 -16.31 -5.26 3.61
CA TRP A 97 -16.67 -6.22 4.64
C TRP A 97 -15.56 -6.32 5.68
N ILE A 98 -15.82 -5.79 6.88
CA ILE A 98 -14.88 -5.83 8.02
C ILE A 98 -15.14 -7.13 8.78
N LYS A 99 -14.08 -7.90 9.05
CA LYS A 99 -14.14 -9.13 9.86
C LYS A 99 -13.82 -8.84 11.32
#